data_AF-A0A837HLX9-F1
#
_entry.id   AF-A0A837HLX9-F1
#
_cell.length_a   1.000
_cell.length_b   1.000
_cell.length_c   1.000
_cell.angle_alpha   90.00
_cell.angle_beta   90.00
_cell.angle_gamma   90.00
#
_symmetry.space_group_name_H-M   'P 1'
#
loop_
_entity.id
_entity.type
_entity.pdbx_description
1 polymer ?
#
loop_
_entity_poly.entity_id
_entity_poly.type
_entity_poly.pdbx_seq_one_letter_code
_entity_poly.pdbx_strand_id
1 'polypeptide(L)' 'MFHLIKFAIWLAGIAVVAYFTLPYFGYEVNLNYFNESKSVCQQKLNDCSKEFIKQGTQNAKCDLNCVDPKLIIEKQ' A
#
# COMPACT_ATOMS: atom_id res chain seq x y z
N MET A 1 -8.49 22.61 1.50
CA MET A 1 -8.21 21.67 2.62
C MET A 1 -9.41 20.80 2.98
N PHE A 2 -10.62 21.35 3.14
CA PHE A 2 -11.84 20.59 3.48
C PHE A 2 -12.16 19.41 2.53
N HIS A 3 -11.90 19.57 1.24
CA HIS A 3 -12.18 18.54 0.23
C HIS A 3 -11.29 17.29 0.38
N LEU A 4 -10.01 17.45 0.76
CA LEU A 4 -9.08 16.33 0.96
C LEU A 4 -9.45 15.53 2.21
N ILE A 5 -9.84 16.22 3.29
CA ILE A 5 -10.29 15.58 4.53
C ILE A 5 -11.57 14.79 4.27
N LYS A 6 -12.56 15.39 3.59
CA LYS A 6 -13.79 14.72 3.20
C LYS A 6 -13.52 13.48 2.34
N PHE A 7 -12.58 13.58 1.41
CA PHE A 7 -12.19 12.46 0.55
C PHE A 7 -11.53 11.32 1.33
N ALA A 8 -10.62 11.65 2.26
CA ALA A 8 -9.98 10.67 3.13
C ALA A 8 -10.99 9.92 4.01
N ILE A 9 -11.99 10.63 4.56
CA ILE A 9 -13.08 10.02 5.33
C ILE A 9 -13.91 9.06 4.46
N TRP A 10 -14.21 9.46 3.22
CA TRP A 10 -14.93 8.61 2.27
C TRP A 10 -14.15 7.32 1.92
N LEU A 11 -12.85 7.45 1.66
CA LEU A 11 -11.99 6.29 1.40
C LEU A 11 -11.91 5.36 2.61
N ALA A 12 -11.80 5.90 3.82
CA ALA A 12 -11.81 5.10 5.04
C ALA A 12 -13.13 4.31 5.18
N GLY A 13 -14.27 4.95 4.89
CA GLY A 13 -15.58 4.28 4.89
C GLY A 13 -15.65 3.12 3.90
N ILE A 14 -15.21 3.33 2.66
CA ILE A 14 -15.18 2.27 1.63
C ILE A 14 -14.26 1.13 2.05
N ALA A 15 -13.08 1.43 2.59
CA ALA A 15 -12.12 0.43 3.04
C ALA A 15 -12.70 -0.46 4.16
N VAL A 16 -13.43 0.13 5.11
CA VAL A 16 -14.11 -0.61 6.18
C VAL A 16 -15.18 -1.54 5.61
N VAL A 17 -16.04 -1.05 4.71
CA VAL A 17 -17.07 -1.89 4.07
C VAL A 17 -16.44 -3.04 3.29
N ALA A 18 -15.37 -2.78 2.54
CA ALA A 18 -14.63 -3.82 1.82
C ALA A 18 -14.05 -4.87 2.77
N TYR A 19 -13.42 -4.45 3.87
CA TYR A 19 -12.86 -5.36 4.87
C TYR A 19 -13.89 -6.33 5.46
N PHE A 20 -15.11 -5.86 5.73
CA PHE A 20 -16.18 -6.72 6.25
C PHE A 20 -16.86 -7.59 5.17
N THR A 21 -16.87 -7.15 3.91
CA THR A 21 -17.51 -7.90 2.81
C THR A 21 -16.59 -8.94 2.19
N LEU A 22 -15.27 -8.73 2.19
CA LEU A 22 -14.29 -9.69 1.65
C LEU A 22 -14.44 -11.11 2.24
N PRO A 23 -14.58 -11.31 3.56
CA PRO A 23 -14.81 -12.63 4.14
C PRO A 23 -16.10 -13.30 3.67
N TYR A 24 -17.16 -12.53 3.40
CA TYR A 24 -18.43 -13.07 2.87
C TYR A 24 -18.27 -13.68 1.48
N PHE A 25 -17.32 -13.17 0.68
CA PHE A 25 -16.97 -13.72 -0.62
C PHE A 25 -15.86 -14.79 -0.57
N GLY A 26 -15.45 -15.21 0.63
CA GLY A 26 -14.37 -16.18 0.83
C GLY A 26 -12.99 -15.59 0.56
N TYR A 27 -12.79 -14.28 0.77
CA TYR A 27 -11.47 -13.66 0.73
C TYR A 27 -11.02 -13.27 2.13
N GLU A 28 -9.82 -13.68 2.51
CA GLU A 28 -9.16 -13.27 3.74
C GLU A 28 -8.05 -12.26 3.46
N VAL A 29 -7.89 -11.29 4.37
CA VAL A 29 -6.80 -10.32 4.29
C VAL A 29 -5.59 -10.90 4.98
N ASN A 30 -4.51 -11.14 4.23
CA ASN A 30 -3.25 -11.62 4.76
C ASN A 30 -2.49 -10.48 5.46
N LEU A 31 -2.85 -10.24 6.71
CA LEU A 31 -2.24 -9.20 7.56
C LEU A 31 -0.75 -9.44 7.79
N ASN A 32 -0.30 -10.70 7.75
CA ASN A 32 1.12 -11.05 7.91
C ASN A 32 1.93 -10.56 6.70
N TYR A 33 1.50 -10.92 5.50
CA TYR A 33 2.13 -10.44 4.26
C TYR A 33 2.10 -8.91 4.17
N PHE A 34 0.98 -8.29 4.53
CA PHE A 34 0.86 -6.84 4.53
C PHE A 34 1.86 -6.18 5.47
N ASN A 35 2.01 -6.68 6.71
CA ASN A 35 2.94 -6.14 7.69
C ASN A 35 4.41 -6.34 7.27
N GLU A 36 4.75 -7.51 6.74
CA GLU A 36 6.09 -7.81 6.25
C GLU A 36 6.44 -6.91 5.05
N SER A 37 5.56 -6.89 4.04
CA SER A 37 5.74 -6.10 2.82
C SER A 37 5.81 -4.60 3.12
N LYS A 38 5.08 -4.10 4.12
CA LYS A 38 5.16 -2.70 4.55
C LYS A 38 6.57 -2.32 4.95
N SER A 39 7.25 -3.15 5.75
CA SER A 39 8.62 -2.87 6.19
C SER A 39 9.59 -2.83 5.00
N VAL A 40 9.48 -3.79 4.09
CA VAL A 40 10.31 -3.90 2.87
C VAL A 40 10.06 -2.72 1.93
N CYS A 41 8.80 -2.37 1.68
CA CYS A 41 8.40 -1.19 0.91
C CYS A 41 8.99 0.09 1.49
N GLN A 42 8.90 0.25 2.80
CA GLN A 42 9.36 1.47 3.47
C GLN A 42 10.88 1.60 3.37
N GLN A 43 11.61 0.49 3.42
CA GLN A 43 13.05 0.47 3.17
C GLN A 43 13.37 0.85 1.71
N LYS A 44 12.71 0.24 0.72
CA LYS A 44 12.88 0.59 -0.70
C LYS A 44 12.56 2.07 -0.98
N LEU A 45 11.52 2.62 -0.37
CA LEU A 45 11.16 4.04 -0.47
C LEU A 45 12.25 4.93 0.12
N ASN A 46 12.79 4.59 1.28
CA ASN A 46 13.87 5.34 1.90
C ASN A 46 15.14 5.32 1.05
N ASP A 47 15.47 4.17 0.46
CA ASP A 47 16.66 4.04 -0.38
C ASP A 47 16.48 4.76 -1.72
N CYS A 48 15.30 4.65 -2.34
CA CYS A 48 14.90 5.48 -3.47
C CYS A 48 15.01 6.98 -3.16
N SER A 49 14.53 7.42 -1.99
CA SER A 49 14.62 8.83 -1.60
C SER A 49 16.07 9.30 -1.48
N LYS A 50 16.95 8.49 -0.89
CA LYS A 50 18.40 8.79 -0.83
C LYS A 50 19.03 8.84 -2.22
N GLU A 51 18.69 7.91 -3.09
CA GLU A 51 19.22 7.86 -4.46
C GLU A 51 18.72 9.03 -5.30
N PHE A 52 17.45 9.41 -5.15
CA PHE A 52 16.86 10.60 -5.73
C PHE A 52 17.57 11.88 -5.28
N ILE A 53 17.91 12.00 -3.99
CA ILE A 53 18.68 13.14 -3.47
C ILE A 53 20.10 13.16 -4.05
N LYS A 54 20.74 11.99 -4.20
CA LYS A 54 22.13 11.87 -4.69
C LYS A 54 22.26 12.06 -6.21
N GLN A 55 21.35 11.49 -7.00
CA GLN A 55 21.43 11.44 -8.46
C GLN A 55 20.55 12.48 -9.15
N GLY A 56 19.64 13.13 -8.40
CA GLY A 56 18.66 14.05 -8.94
C GLY A 56 17.53 13.37 -9.72
N THR A 57 16.51 14.15 -10.07
CA THR A 57 15.28 13.69 -10.75
C THR A 57 15.52 13.03 -12.11
N GLN A 58 16.69 13.21 -12.72
CA GLN A 58 16.97 12.77 -14.09
C GLN A 58 17.47 11.32 -14.19
N ASN A 59 17.93 10.70 -13.09
CA ASN A 59 18.50 9.35 -13.12
C ASN A 59 17.93 8.37 -12.07
N ALA A 60 17.06 8.83 -11.17
CA ALA A 60 16.50 7.97 -10.14
C ALA A 60 15.58 6.89 -10.73
N LYS A 61 16.04 5.64 -10.73
CA LYS A 61 15.23 4.46 -11.10
C LYS A 61 14.63 3.84 -9.85
N CYS A 62 13.53 4.42 -9.38
CA CYS A 62 12.81 3.88 -8.24
C CYS A 62 11.78 2.86 -8.68
N ASP A 63 12.04 1.58 -8.45
CA ASP A 63 11.03 0.53 -8.57
C ASP A 63 10.28 0.36 -7.25
N LEU A 64 9.06 0.89 -7.21
CA LEU A 64 8.17 0.85 -6.05
C LEU A 64 7.21 -0.35 -6.08
N ASN A 65 7.44 -1.33 -6.96
CA ASN A 65 6.74 -2.61 -6.91
C ASN A 65 7.27 -3.44 -5.73
N CYS A 66 6.66 -3.23 -4.57
CA CYS A 66 7.05 -3.86 -3.32
C CYS A 66 5.90 -4.64 -2.65
N VAL A 67 4.73 -4.67 -3.29
CA VAL A 67 3.55 -5.41 -2.83
C VAL A 67 2.91 -6.12 -4.02
N ASP A 68 2.48 -7.36 -3.83
CA ASP A 68 1.60 -8.08 -4.74
C ASP A 68 0.16 -8.04 -4.17
N PRO A 69 -0.80 -7.38 -4.86
CA PRO A 69 -2.19 -7.31 -4.42
C PRO A 69 -2.84 -8.68 -4.20
N LYS A 70 -2.41 -9.71 -4.94
CA LYS A 70 -2.95 -11.07 -4.81
C LYS A 70 -2.51 -11.76 -3.51
N LEU A 71 -1.40 -11.34 -2.94
CA LEU A 71 -0.90 -11.86 -1.67
C LEU A 71 -1.51 -11.11 -0.48
N ILE A 72 -2.06 -9.90 -0.68
CA ILE A 72 -2.81 -9.18 0.36
C ILE A 72 -4.20 -9.80 0.55
N ILE A 73 -4.87 -10.15 -0.55
CA ILE A 73 -6.22 -10.71 -0.55
C ILE A 73 -6.13 -12.15 -1.04
N GLU A 74 -6.14 -13.08 -0.10
CA GLU A 74 -6.05 -14.50 -0.38
C GLU A 74 -7.48 -15.10 -0.41
N LYS A 75 -7.76 -15.95 -1.40
CA LYS A 75 -9.05 -16.64 -1.47
C LYS A 75 -8.98 -17.88 -0.58
N GLN A 76 -9.92 -17.99 0.35
CA GLN A 76 -10.12 -19.15 1.22
C GLN A 76 -10.64 -20.37 0.44
#